data_AF-A0A0K9FGC3-F1
#
_entry.id   AF-A0A0K9FGC3-F1
#
_cell.length_a   1.000
_cell.length_b   1.000
_cell.length_c   1.000
_cell.angle_alpha   90.00
_cell.angle_beta   90.00
_cell.angle_gamma   90.00
#
_symmetry.space_group_name_H-M   'P 1'
#
loop_
_entity.id
_entity.type
_entity.pdbx_description
1 polymer ?
#
loop_
_entity_poly.entity_id
_entity_poly.type
_entity_poly.pdbx_seq_one_letter_code
_entity_poly.pdbx_strand_id
1 'polypeptide(L)' 'MNPCKGCVCNQLRTLQTSTVVDLFIFGRNIEDVIFISFDPNNCCAFFNDPTTEPGSTIIVDCQDIQAIRIPG' A
#
# COMPACT_ATOMS: atom_id res chain seq x y z
N MET A 1 4.12 18.92 10.46
CA MET A 1 2.73 18.39 10.35
C MET A 1 2.80 17.08 9.60
N ASN A 2 1.97 16.09 9.98
CA ASN A 2 1.85 14.82 9.27
C ASN A 2 0.62 14.93 8.33
N PRO A 3 0.80 15.16 7.02
CA PRO A 3 -0.31 15.44 6.12
C PRO A 3 -1.16 14.19 5.86
N CYS A 4 -0.54 12.99 5.87
CA CYS A 4 -1.23 11.73 5.62
C CYS A 4 -1.80 11.17 6.91
N LYS A 5 -3.13 11.17 7.01
CA LYS A 5 -3.88 10.70 8.18
C LYS A 5 -4.53 9.36 7.89
N GLY A 6 -4.86 8.62 8.95
CA GLY A 6 -5.61 7.37 8.84
C GLY A 6 -4.80 6.15 9.24
N CYS A 7 -5.51 5.03 9.45
CA CYS A 7 -4.94 3.79 9.95
C CYS A 7 -3.90 3.22 8.97
N VAL A 8 -4.27 3.10 7.69
CA VAL A 8 -3.38 2.54 6.66
C VAL A 8 -2.14 3.40 6.47
N CYS A 9 -2.29 4.73 6.31
CA CYS A 9 -1.15 5.64 6.24
C CYS A 9 -0.20 5.50 7.42
N ASN A 10 -0.70 5.30 8.65
CA ASN A 10 0.15 5.10 9.81
C ASN A 10 0.86 3.74 9.77
N GLN A 11 0.17 2.67 9.41
CA GLN A 11 0.75 1.34 9.32
C GLN A 11 1.86 1.26 8.27
N LEU A 12 1.69 1.92 7.11
CA LEU A 12 2.67 1.96 6.04
C LEU A 12 3.98 2.68 6.42
N ARG A 13 3.99 3.51 7.47
CA ARG A 13 5.22 4.16 7.98
C ARG A 13 6.20 3.19 8.60
N THR A 14 5.66 2.10 9.17
CA THR A 14 6.44 1.11 9.93
C THR A 14 6.45 -0.24 9.25
N LEU A 15 5.69 -0.42 8.17
CA LEU A 15 5.64 -1.66 7.42
C LEU A 15 7.01 -1.93 6.79
N GLN A 16 7.47 -3.16 6.89
CA GLN A 16 8.74 -3.57 6.32
C GLN A 16 8.64 -3.59 4.79
N THR A 17 9.64 -3.07 4.09
CA THR A 17 9.72 -3.20 2.63
C THR A 17 9.78 -4.66 2.24
N SER A 18 9.26 -5.00 1.05
CA SER A 18 9.10 -6.36 0.56
C SER A 18 8.06 -7.21 1.29
N THR A 19 7.28 -6.64 2.22
CA THR A 19 6.12 -7.33 2.80
C THR A 19 5.03 -7.50 1.73
N VAL A 20 4.53 -8.73 1.60
CA VAL A 20 3.36 -9.05 0.78
C VAL A 20 2.11 -8.57 1.52
N VAL A 21 1.22 -7.88 0.83
CA VAL A 21 -0.05 -7.40 1.37
C VAL A 21 -1.16 -7.51 0.34
N ASP A 22 -2.40 -7.53 0.81
CA ASP A 22 -3.56 -7.27 -0.02
C ASP A 22 -4.08 -5.86 0.25
N LEU A 23 -4.41 -5.14 -0.83
CA LEU A 23 -4.97 -3.80 -0.77
C LEU A 23 -6.47 -3.85 -0.95
N PHE A 24 -7.22 -3.12 -0.12
CA PHE A 24 -8.68 -2.94 -0.28
C PHE A 24 -8.97 -1.49 -0.62
N ILE A 25 -9.46 -1.24 -1.85
CA ILE A 25 -9.66 0.09 -2.42
C ILE A 25 -11.02 0.14 -3.10
N PHE A 26 -11.89 1.05 -2.69
CA PHE A 26 -13.25 1.25 -3.24
C PHE A 26 -14.05 -0.04 -3.46
N GLY A 27 -14.00 -0.98 -2.50
CA GLY A 27 -14.72 -2.25 -2.59
C GLY A 27 -14.13 -3.29 -3.56
N ARG A 28 -12.94 -3.03 -4.10
CA ARG A 28 -12.12 -4.00 -4.83
C ARG A 28 -10.89 -4.35 -4.01
N ASN A 29 -10.29 -5.50 -4.30
CA ASN A 29 -9.01 -5.86 -3.75
C ASN A 29 -7.97 -6.18 -4.82
N ILE A 30 -6.72 -5.91 -4.49
CA ILE A 30 -5.55 -6.31 -5.26
C ILE A 30 -4.72 -7.19 -4.33
N GLU A 31 -4.53 -8.45 -4.73
CA GLU A 31 -3.95 -9.49 -3.88
C GLU A 31 -2.45 -9.64 -4.14
N ASP A 32 -1.74 -10.15 -3.14
CA ASP A 32 -0.33 -10.55 -3.21
C ASP A 32 0.64 -9.48 -3.77
N VAL A 33 0.33 -8.20 -3.52
CA VAL A 33 1.20 -7.10 -3.93
C VAL A 33 2.32 -6.91 -2.92
N ILE A 34 3.49 -6.53 -3.41
CA ILE A 34 4.69 -6.35 -2.60
C ILE A 34 4.82 -4.87 -2.26
N PHE A 35 4.84 -4.52 -0.97
CA PHE A 35 5.10 -3.16 -0.52
C PHE A 35 6.54 -2.73 -0.83
N ILE A 36 6.69 -1.60 -1.53
CA ILE A 36 7.99 -1.05 -1.90
C ILE A 36 8.38 0.05 -0.92
N SER A 37 7.56 1.08 -0.79
CA SER A 37 7.84 2.25 0.02
C SER A 37 6.60 3.11 0.24
N PHE A 38 6.69 4.06 1.16
CA PHE A 38 5.68 5.06 1.44
C PHE A 38 6.33 6.43 1.61
N ASP A 39 5.80 7.45 0.93
CA ASP A 39 6.27 8.84 1.06
C ASP A 39 5.33 9.65 1.97
N PRO A 40 5.79 10.04 3.19
CA PRO A 40 5.03 10.86 4.12
C PRO A 40 4.61 12.23 3.61
N ASN A 41 5.29 12.76 2.59
CA ASN A 41 5.15 14.14 2.18
C ASN A 41 3.99 14.34 1.19
N ASN A 42 3.69 13.31 0.39
CA ASN A 42 2.64 13.33 -0.63
C ASN A 42 1.59 12.21 -0.45
N CYS A 43 1.74 11.36 0.58
CA CYS A 43 0.81 10.28 0.91
C CYS A 43 0.77 9.12 -0.10
N CYS A 44 1.72 9.05 -1.03
CA CYS A 44 1.81 7.97 -1.99
C CYS A 44 2.45 6.72 -1.37
N ALA A 45 1.78 5.59 -1.55
CA ALA A 45 2.28 4.25 -1.25
C ALA A 45 2.54 3.50 -2.56
N PHE A 46 3.65 2.78 -2.60
CA PHE A 46 4.16 2.13 -3.80
C PHE A 46 4.17 0.62 -3.60
N PHE A 47 3.60 -0.11 -4.55
CA PHE A 47 3.52 -1.57 -4.54
C PHE A 47 3.86 -2.13 -5.92
N ASN A 48 4.36 -3.36 -5.97
CA ASN A 48 4.46 -4.11 -7.23
C ASN A 48 3.48 -5.28 -7.19
N ASP A 49 2.81 -5.54 -8.31
CA ASP A 49 2.04 -6.77 -8.50
C ASP A 49 2.84 -7.74 -9.38
N PRO A 50 3.59 -8.69 -8.80
CA PRO A 50 4.35 -9.65 -9.58
C PRO A 50 3.47 -10.73 -10.23
N THR A 51 2.20 -10.84 -9.85
CA THR A 51 1.31 -11.95 -10.22
C THR A 51 0.48 -11.62 -11.45
N THR A 52 -0.14 -10.44 -11.49
CA THR A 52 -1.04 -10.04 -12.59
C THR A 52 -0.40 -9.04 -13.55
N GLU A 53 0.45 -8.15 -13.05
CA GLU A 53 1.05 -7.04 -13.83
C GLU A 53 2.58 -6.93 -13.59
N PRO A 54 3.36 -7.96 -13.94
CA PRO A 54 4.78 -8.03 -13.64
C PRO A 54 5.58 -6.89 -14.30
N GLY A 55 6.43 -6.24 -13.51
CA GLY A 55 7.24 -5.11 -13.96
C GLY A 55 6.54 -3.74 -13.87
N SER A 56 5.28 -3.71 -13.46
CA SER A 56 4.55 -2.48 -13.16
C SER A 56 4.67 -2.08 -11.69
N THR A 57 4.42 -0.80 -11.40
CA THR A 57 4.31 -0.26 -10.04
C THR A 57 2.94 0.37 -9.86
N ILE A 58 2.24 -0.09 -8.83
CA ILE A 58 0.99 0.49 -8.34
C ILE A 58 1.35 1.65 -7.40
N ILE A 59 0.82 2.83 -7.69
CA ILE A 59 0.99 4.03 -6.88
C ILE A 59 -0.41 4.47 -6.42
N VAL A 60 -0.63 4.54 -5.12
CA VAL A 60 -1.95 4.84 -4.54
C VAL A 60 -1.81 5.83 -3.38
N ASP A 61 -2.80 6.71 -3.21
CA ASP A 61 -2.89 7.53 -2.00
C ASP A 61 -3.27 6.62 -0.83
N CYS A 62 -2.44 6.60 0.22
CA CYS A 62 -2.69 5.78 1.40
C CYS A 62 -4.04 6.08 2.08
N GLN A 63 -4.62 7.26 1.84
CA GLN A 63 -5.91 7.68 2.39
C GLN A 63 -7.10 7.06 1.64
N ASP A 64 -6.90 6.62 0.39
CA ASP A 64 -7.92 5.92 -0.40
C ASP A 64 -7.91 4.40 -0.14
N ILE A 65 -6.84 3.89 0.48
CA ILE A 65 -6.76 2.50 0.91
C ILE A 65 -7.63 2.33 2.17
N GLN A 66 -8.68 1.54 2.03
CA GLN A 66 -9.66 1.30 3.09
C GLN A 66 -9.12 0.30 4.12
N ALA A 67 -8.33 -0.68 3.67
CA ALA A 67 -7.64 -1.63 4.53
C ALA A 67 -6.41 -2.22 3.81
N ILE A 68 -5.46 -2.70 4.62
CA ILE A 68 -4.40 -3.61 4.16
C ILE A 68 -4.49 -4.89 4.97
N ARG A 69 -4.29 -6.04 4.31
CA ARG A 69 -4.13 -7.34 4.96
C ARG A 69 -2.68 -7.78 4.79
N ILE A 70 -2.04 -8.20 5.87
CA ILE A 70 -0.72 -8.84 5.83
C ILE A 70 -0.99 -10.35 5.99
N PRO A 71 -0.69 -11.19 4.98
CA PRO A 71 -0.83 -12.64 5.07
C PRO A 71 0.03 -13.18 6.22
N GLY A 72 -0.50 -14.19 6.93
CA GLY A 72 0.17 -14.86 8.06
C GLY A 72 1.03 -16.04 7.62
#